data_AF-A0A0L6JNG6-F1
#
_entry.id   AF-A0A0L6JNG6-F1
#
_cell.length_a   1.000
_cell.length_b   1.000
_cell.length_c   1.000
_cell.angle_alpha   90.00
_cell.angle_beta   90.00
_cell.angle_gamma   90.00
#
_symmetry.space_group_name_H-M   'P 1'
#
loop_
_entity.id
_entity.type
_entity.pdbx_description
1 polymer ?
#
loop_
_entity_poly.entity_id
_entity_poly.type
_entity_poly.pdbx_seq_one_letter_code
_entity_poly.pdbx_strand_id
1 'polypeptide(L)'
;MKFEYKNFSCDVDIFYKEDDLLIRFYDSSNEQEEDEIINLVIVDPGFGYLYIKFKGDAALIGGFLDEEVFSSDELVDAAIDFIENLSPKARNIYIPHHVDCVKRTSFVEYNGEY
;
A
#
# COMPACT_ATOMS: atom_id res chain seq x y z
N MET A 1 -6.50 -1.62 9.72
CA MET A 1 -6.83 -3.03 9.39
C MET A 1 -5.53 -3.81 9.40
N LYS A 2 -5.53 -5.15 9.32
CA LYS A 2 -4.28 -5.92 9.17
C LYS A 2 -4.27 -6.72 7.88
N PHE A 3 -3.10 -6.77 7.26
CA PHE A 3 -2.74 -7.76 6.26
C PHE A 3 -1.94 -8.86 6.94
N GLU A 4 -2.30 -10.11 6.68
CA GLU A 4 -1.67 -11.28 7.30
C GLU A 4 -1.41 -12.33 6.22
N TYR A 5 -0.17 -12.78 6.13
CA TYR A 5 0.22 -13.88 5.25
C TYR A 5 1.33 -14.70 5.88
N LYS A 6 1.06 -15.99 6.15
CA LYS A 6 1.98 -16.91 6.85
C LYS A 6 2.47 -16.32 8.18
N ASN A 7 3.77 -15.99 8.26
CA ASN A 7 4.41 -15.46 9.46
C ASN A 7 4.62 -13.93 9.40
N PHE A 8 4.09 -13.27 8.36
CA PHE A 8 4.19 -11.83 8.18
C PHE A 8 2.83 -11.17 8.41
N SER A 9 2.85 -10.02 9.09
CA SER A 9 1.68 -9.16 9.24
C SER A 9 2.09 -7.70 9.27
N CYS A 10 1.26 -6.84 8.68
CA CYS A 10 1.43 -5.39 8.76
C CYS A 10 0.08 -4.69 8.86
N ASP A 11 0.12 -3.41 9.22
CA ASP A 11 -1.05 -2.56 9.27
C ASP A 11 -1.42 -2.08 7.87
N VAL A 12 -2.73 -1.90 7.67
CA VAL A 12 -3.30 -1.46 6.40
C VAL A 12 -4.32 -0.36 6.61
N ASP A 13 -4.12 0.73 5.88
CA ASP A 13 -5.12 1.78 5.67
C ASP A 13 -5.78 1.60 4.31
N ILE A 14 -7.08 1.82 4.26
CA ILE A 14 -7.88 1.70 3.04
C ILE A 14 -8.54 3.04 2.77
N PHE A 15 -8.27 3.58 1.60
CA PHE A 15 -8.84 4.82 1.10
C PHE A 15 -9.75 4.52 -0.07
N TYR A 16 -10.96 5.07 -0.04
CA TYR A 16 -11.96 4.88 -1.07
C TYR A 16 -12.14 6.14 -1.87
N LYS A 17 -12.27 6.01 -3.19
CA LYS A 17 -12.72 7.08 -4.08
C LYS A 17 -13.74 6.52 -5.06
N GLU A 18 -15.01 6.80 -4.80
CA GLU A 18 -16.12 6.16 -5.53
C GLU A 18 -15.99 4.64 -5.42
N ASP A 19 -15.70 3.96 -6.53
CA ASP A 19 -15.49 2.51 -6.60
C ASP A 19 -14.01 2.11 -6.49
N ASP A 20 -13.09 3.06 -6.70
CA ASP A 20 -11.65 2.81 -6.64
C ASP A 20 -11.20 2.65 -5.18
N LEU A 21 -10.18 1.83 -4.98
CA LEU A 21 -9.51 1.70 -3.67
C LEU A 21 -8.02 1.97 -3.81
N LEU A 22 -7.45 2.57 -2.78
CA LEU A 22 -6.03 2.67 -2.51
C LEU A 22 -5.78 2.06 -1.14
N ILE A 23 -4.79 1.19 -1.04
CA ILE A 23 -4.34 0.62 0.22
C ILE A 23 -2.89 1.01 0.48
N ARG A 24 -2.60 1.34 1.73
CA ARG A 24 -1.25 1.56 2.24
C ARG A 24 -0.91 0.42 3.19
N PHE A 25 0.22 -0.24 2.97
CA PHE A 25 0.79 -1.20 3.91
C PHE A 25 1.84 -0.47 4.75
N TYR A 26 1.86 -0.65 6.07
CA TYR A 26 2.81 0.03 6.95
C TYR A 26 2.96 -0.69 8.30
N ASP A 27 3.89 -0.21 9.12
CA ASP A 27 4.02 -0.59 10.53
C ASP A 27 3.55 0.58 11.38
N SER A 28 2.45 0.41 12.12
CA SER A 28 1.91 1.46 12.99
C SER A 28 2.86 1.88 14.11
N SER A 29 3.87 1.07 14.46
CA SER A 29 4.88 1.45 15.44
C SER A 29 5.90 2.48 14.91
N ASN A 30 5.93 2.70 13.59
CA ASN A 30 6.74 3.74 12.95
C ASN A 30 5.95 5.01 12.61
N GLU A 31 4.67 5.07 12.99
CA GLU A 31 3.84 6.26 12.76
C GLU A 31 4.10 7.35 13.80
N GLN A 32 3.82 8.58 13.41
CA GLN A 32 3.91 9.75 14.27
C GLN A 32 2.72 9.78 15.23
N GLU A 33 3.01 9.92 16.52
CA GLU A 33 1.99 9.99 17.58
C GLU A 33 1.70 11.44 18.01
N GLU A 34 2.44 12.42 17.47
CA GLU A 34 2.32 13.81 17.84
C GLU A 34 0.98 14.43 17.38
N ASP A 35 0.30 15.09 18.32
CA ASP A 35 -0.97 15.79 18.05
C ASP A 35 -0.81 16.99 17.10
N GLU A 36 0.39 17.57 17.03
CA GLU A 36 0.72 18.71 16.19
C GLU A 36 2.02 18.46 15.42
N ILE A 37 2.04 18.93 14.18
CA ILE A 37 3.26 18.90 13.35
C ILE A 37 4.20 20.00 13.83
N ILE A 38 5.14 19.63 14.71
CA ILE A 38 6.17 20.52 15.26
C ILE A 38 7.57 20.01 14.89
N ASN A 39 8.45 20.89 14.41
CA ASN A 39 9.85 20.60 13.99
C ASN A 39 9.98 19.71 12.74
N LEU A 40 11.21 19.23 12.47
CA LEU A 40 11.55 18.32 11.37
C LEU A 40 10.67 17.07 11.40
N VAL A 41 9.90 16.87 10.33
CA VAL A 41 9.02 15.72 10.16
C VAL A 41 9.70 14.70 9.27
N ILE A 42 10.16 13.59 9.86
CA ILE A 42 10.61 12.41 9.10
C ILE A 42 9.44 11.43 9.10
N VAL A 43 8.85 11.17 7.92
CA VAL A 43 7.72 10.26 7.74
C VAL A 43 8.21 8.98 7.07
N ASP A 44 7.93 7.83 7.67
CA ASP A 44 8.10 6.54 6.99
C ASP A 44 6.94 6.33 5.99
N PRO A 45 7.20 6.19 4.68
CA PRO A 45 6.12 5.98 3.71
C PRO A 45 5.41 4.62 3.85
N GLY A 46 5.86 3.73 4.74
CA GLY A 46 5.26 2.43 5.04
C GLY A 46 6.01 1.30 4.35
N PHE A 47 5.32 0.26 3.88
CA PHE A 47 5.85 -0.84 3.07
C PHE A 47 5.36 -0.79 1.62
N GLY A 48 4.57 0.22 1.24
CA GLY A 48 4.11 0.43 -0.13
C GLY A 48 2.61 0.66 -0.23
N TYR A 49 2.16 0.82 -1.47
CA TYR A 49 0.77 1.10 -1.80
C TYR A 49 0.33 0.28 -3.00
N LEU A 50 -0.89 -0.26 -2.92
CA LEU A 50 -1.58 -0.82 -4.08
C LEU A 50 -2.88 -0.06 -4.30
N TYR A 51 -3.32 0.03 -5.54
CA TYR A 51 -4.62 0.57 -5.87
C TYR A 51 -5.33 -0.35 -6.85
N ILE A 52 -6.65 -0.32 -6.81
CA ILE A 52 -7.53 -0.87 -7.83
C ILE A 52 -8.32 0.29 -8.45
N LYS A 53 -8.30 0.36 -9.79
CA LYS A 53 -9.06 1.37 -10.55
C LYS A 53 -10.09 0.68 -11.43
N PHE A 54 -11.35 1.03 -11.25
CA PHE A 54 -12.45 0.56 -12.09
C PHE A 54 -12.61 1.44 -13.33
N LYS A 55 -12.86 0.80 -14.47
CA LYS A 55 -13.06 1.43 -15.79
C LYS A 55 -14.17 0.70 -16.53
N GLY A 56 -15.40 1.22 -16.40
CA GLY A 56 -16.59 0.54 -16.93
C GLY A 56 -16.75 -0.82 -16.24
N ASP A 57 -16.76 -1.89 -17.05
CA ASP A 57 -16.90 -3.27 -16.57
C ASP A 57 -15.55 -3.96 -16.29
N ALA A 58 -14.43 -3.22 -16.37
CA ALA A 58 -13.09 -3.72 -16.12
C ALA A 58 -12.45 -3.04 -14.90
N ALA A 59 -11.35 -3.61 -14.41
CA ALA A 59 -10.49 -2.98 -13.42
C ALA A 59 -9.02 -3.29 -13.72
N LEU A 60 -8.13 -2.59 -13.04
CA LEU A 60 -6.70 -2.89 -13.02
C LEU A 60 -6.14 -2.65 -11.63
N ILE A 61 -5.09 -3.39 -11.29
CA ILE A 61 -4.31 -3.18 -10.07
C ILE A 61 -2.94 -2.61 -10.46
N GLY A 62 -2.48 -1.66 -9.66
CA GLY A 62 -1.10 -1.22 -9.74
C GLY A 62 -0.60 -0.62 -8.44
N GLY A 63 0.67 -0.29 -8.41
CA GLY A 63 1.31 0.31 -7.24
C GLY A 63 2.73 -0.19 -7.06
N PHE A 64 3.27 0.03 -5.88
CA PHE A 64 4.60 -0.43 -5.52
C PHE A 64 4.63 -1.01 -4.12
N LEU A 65 5.51 -1.97 -3.91
CA LEU A 65 5.75 -2.63 -2.64
C LEU A 65 7.25 -2.57 -2.33
N ASP A 66 7.60 -2.47 -1.06
CA ASP A 66 8.98 -2.48 -0.62
C ASP A 66 9.59 -3.88 -0.83
N GLU A 67 10.66 -3.97 -1.62
CA GLU A 67 11.31 -5.24 -1.98
C GLU A 67 11.88 -5.98 -0.75
N GLU A 68 12.29 -5.25 0.29
CA GLU A 68 12.87 -5.88 1.50
C GLU A 68 11.79 -6.54 2.37
N VAL A 69 10.56 -6.02 2.31
CA VAL A 69 9.41 -6.54 3.08
C VAL A 69 8.61 -7.54 2.26
N PHE A 70 8.29 -7.20 1.01
CA PHE A 70 7.58 -8.05 0.05
C PHE A 70 8.59 -8.86 -0.78
N SER A 71 9.45 -9.61 -0.10
CA SER A 71 10.65 -10.24 -0.67
C SER A 71 10.41 -11.51 -1.49
N SER A 72 9.15 -11.88 -1.74
CA SER A 72 8.80 -13.10 -2.47
C SER A 72 7.53 -12.91 -3.27
N ASP A 73 7.48 -13.51 -4.46
CA ASP A 73 6.31 -13.50 -5.35
C ASP A 73 5.03 -13.91 -4.61
N GLU A 74 5.09 -14.96 -3.77
CA GLU A 74 3.92 -15.41 -3.01
C GLU A 74 3.34 -14.36 -2.04
N LEU A 75 4.18 -13.48 -1.49
CA LEU A 75 3.75 -12.43 -0.57
C LEU A 75 3.19 -11.22 -1.33
N VAL A 76 3.73 -10.95 -2.52
CA VAL A 76 3.19 -9.96 -3.47
C VAL A 76 1.82 -10.43 -3.99
N ASP A 77 1.71 -11.69 -4.41
CA ASP A 77 0.45 -12.30 -4.84
C ASP A 77 -0.59 -12.25 -3.73
N ALA A 78 -0.21 -12.55 -2.48
CA ALA A 78 -1.10 -12.42 -1.33
C ALA A 78 -1.59 -10.97 -1.12
N ALA A 79 -0.77 -9.97 -1.38
CA ALA A 79 -1.17 -8.56 -1.30
C ALA A 79 -2.14 -8.16 -2.42
N ILE A 80 -1.96 -8.73 -3.62
CA ILE A 80 -2.87 -8.58 -4.76
C ILE A 80 -4.22 -9.24 -4.43
N ASP A 81 -4.22 -10.48 -3.96
CA ASP A 81 -5.43 -11.19 -3.52
C ASP A 81 -6.15 -10.41 -2.41
N PHE A 82 -5.39 -9.82 -1.49
CA PHE A 82 -5.96 -9.02 -0.41
C PHE A 82 -6.74 -7.82 -0.95
N ILE A 83 -6.18 -7.01 -1.86
CA ILE A 83 -6.91 -5.86 -2.42
C ILE A 83 -8.11 -6.28 -3.28
N GLU A 84 -8.00 -7.38 -4.04
CA GLU A 84 -9.14 -7.90 -4.82
C GLU A 84 -10.31 -8.29 -3.92
N ASN A 85 -10.02 -8.92 -2.78
CA ASN A 85 -11.05 -9.37 -1.84
C ASN A 85 -11.76 -8.22 -1.11
N LEU A 86 -11.16 -7.02 -1.05
CA LEU A 86 -11.77 -5.84 -0.42
C LEU A 86 -12.91 -5.25 -1.25
N SER A 87 -12.95 -5.46 -2.57
CA SER A 87 -13.99 -4.89 -3.43
C SER A 87 -14.97 -5.96 -3.93
N PRO A 88 -16.28 -5.87 -3.59
CA PRO A 88 -17.28 -6.76 -4.17
C PRO A 88 -17.33 -6.72 -5.70
N LYS A 89 -16.96 -5.59 -6.32
CA LYS A 89 -16.93 -5.41 -7.78
C LYS A 89 -15.78 -6.20 -8.45
N ALA A 90 -14.74 -6.55 -7.71
CA ALA A 90 -13.61 -7.32 -8.22
C ALA A 90 -13.91 -8.82 -8.42
N ARG A 91 -14.90 -9.37 -7.69
CA ARG A 91 -15.13 -10.83 -7.58
C ARG A 91 -15.45 -11.58 -8.87
N ASN A 92 -15.79 -10.90 -9.97
CA ASN A 92 -16.23 -11.53 -11.21
C ASN A 92 -15.63 -10.90 -12.48
N ILE A 93 -14.54 -10.14 -12.33
CA ILE A 93 -13.88 -9.48 -13.46
C ILE A 93 -12.43 -9.93 -13.51
N TYR A 94 -11.87 -10.01 -14.72
CA TYR A 94 -10.43 -10.21 -14.88
C TYR A 94 -9.71 -8.89 -14.60
N ILE A 95 -8.75 -8.91 -13.67
CA ILE A 95 -8.03 -7.72 -13.22
C ILE A 95 -6.54 -7.89 -13.54
N PRO A 96 -6.05 -7.32 -14.65
CA PRO A 96 -4.61 -7.26 -14.88
C PRO A 96 -3.94 -6.44 -13.77
N HIS A 97 -2.76 -6.89 -13.32
CA HIS A 97 -1.96 -6.22 -12.31
C HIS A 97 -0.56 -5.86 -12.83
N HIS A 98 -0.02 -4.75 -12.33
CA HIS A 98 1.37 -4.35 -12.52
C HIS A 98 1.88 -3.73 -11.22
N VAL A 99 2.65 -4.50 -10.46
CA VAL A 99 3.16 -4.10 -9.14
C VAL A 99 4.67 -4.03 -9.19
N ASP A 100 5.22 -2.86 -8.87
CA ASP A 100 6.66 -2.66 -8.78
C ASP A 100 7.18 -3.05 -7.39
N CYS A 101 8.10 -4.00 -7.29
CA CYS A 101 8.87 -4.20 -6.06
C CYS A 101 10.08 -3.27 -6.09
N VAL A 102 10.13 -2.33 -5.15
CA VAL A 102 11.12 -1.24 -5.15
C VAL A 102 12.02 -1.30 -3.93
N LYS A 103 13.31 -1.13 -4.16
CA LYS A 103 14.29 -0.90 -3.10
C LYS A 103 14.46 0.59 -2.85
N ARG A 104 14.26 1.02 -1.62
CA ARG A 104 14.55 2.40 -1.19
C ARG A 104 16.06 2.59 -1.09
N THR A 105 16.57 3.61 -1.78
CA THR A 105 18.01 3.90 -1.83
C THR A 105 18.36 5.30 -1.32
N SER A 106 17.39 6.21 -1.25
CA SER A 106 17.56 7.57 -0.77
C SER A 106 16.20 8.15 -0.35
N PHE A 107 16.22 9.30 0.32
CA PHE A 107 15.05 10.08 0.67
C PHE A 107 15.34 11.58 0.46
N VAL A 108 14.27 12.35 0.31
CA VAL A 108 14.33 13.81 0.29
C VAL A 108 13.60 14.30 1.53
N GLU A 109 14.27 15.10 2.34
CA GLU A 109 13.71 15.70 3.55
C GLU A 109 13.40 17.18 3.34
N TYR A 110 12.33 17.66 3.97
CA TYR A 110 12.01 19.08 4.06
C TYR A 110 11.83 19.45 5.53
N ASN A 111 12.66 20.38 6.02
CA ASN A 111 12.72 20.79 7.42
C ASN A 111 12.01 22.13 7.70
N GLY A 112 11.25 22.67 6.73
CA GLY A 112 10.57 23.96 6.87
C GLY A 112 11.42 25.19 6.56
N GLU A 113 12.73 25.03 6.31
CA GLU A 113 13.64 26.14 6.02
C GLU A 113 14.02 26.15 4.52
N TYR A 114 13.46 27.10 3.76
CA TYR A 114 13.96 27.52 2.45
C TYR A 114 14.04 29.04 2.38
#